data_AF-A0A426URV5-F1
#
_entry.id   AF-A0A426URV5-F1
#
_cell.length_a   1.000
_cell.length_b   1.000
_cell.length_c   1.000
_cell.angle_alpha   90.00
_cell.angle_beta   90.00
_cell.angle_gamma   90.00
#
_symmetry.space_group_name_H-M   'P 1'
#
loop_
_entity.id
_entity.type
_entity.pdbx_description
1 polymer ?
#
loop_
_entity_poly.entity_id
_entity_poly.type
_entity_poly.pdbx_seq_one_letter_code
_entity_poly.pdbx_strand_id
1 'polypeptide(L)'
;MDEKQFKLKARRTLAQLQRYVPELVQYLHELEAYSSFEAPRFTASHKEMEWVLTHVARELQGRNVGFPQNLRRALRELLEDLGEDAAWLEDLPEGEPGTISARTLEIARSTSAVVEHFSARLDPTWREILTEASNAGSWRFAATELVAVLALRKISVTSSERDDLRKLLVVLGEPTENIDRLVVATS
;
A
#
# COMPACT_ATOMS: atom_id res chain seq x y z
N MET A 1 8.25 25.18 -9.46
CA MET A 1 8.74 24.18 -10.45
C MET A 1 7.72 24.02 -11.59
N ASP A 2 8.10 23.64 -12.82
CA ASP A 2 7.09 23.34 -13.86
C ASP A 2 6.40 21.97 -13.63
N GLU A 3 5.21 21.76 -14.19
CA GLU A 3 4.40 20.55 -13.93
C GLU A 3 5.14 19.24 -14.27
N LYS A 4 5.92 19.23 -15.35
CA LYS A 4 6.65 18.03 -15.80
C LYS A 4 7.80 17.72 -14.85
N GLN A 5 8.54 18.74 -14.43
CA GLN A 5 9.60 18.64 -13.44
C GLN A 5 9.06 18.20 -12.08
N PHE A 6 7.91 18.74 -11.65
CA PHE A 6 7.25 18.36 -10.39
C PHE A 6 6.89 16.88 -10.39
N LYS A 7 6.19 16.41 -11.42
CA LYS A 7 5.81 15.01 -11.55
C LYS A 7 7.02 14.08 -11.53
N LEU A 8 8.11 14.44 -12.23
CA LEU A 8 9.32 13.61 -12.26
C LEU A 8 9.99 13.53 -10.89
N LYS A 9 10.12 14.67 -10.20
CA LYS A 9 10.73 14.74 -8.87
C LYS A 9 9.89 14.02 -7.81
N ALA A 10 8.58 14.19 -7.86
CA ALA A 10 7.62 13.46 -7.02
C ALA A 10 7.78 11.94 -7.18
N ARG A 11 7.77 11.43 -8.42
CA ARG A 11 7.97 9.99 -8.70
C ARG A 11 9.27 9.47 -8.10
N ARG A 12 10.37 10.17 -8.34
CA ARG A 12 11.68 9.73 -7.85
C ARG A 12 11.73 9.72 -6.33
N THR A 13 11.16 10.73 -5.69
CA THR A 13 11.14 10.84 -4.23
C THR A 13 10.26 9.75 -3.62
N LEU A 14 9.07 9.52 -4.15
CA LEU A 14 8.14 8.47 -3.73
C LEU A 14 8.74 7.06 -3.91
N ALA A 15 9.36 6.77 -5.06
CA ALA A 15 10.03 5.49 -5.31
C ALA A 15 11.24 5.24 -4.38
N GLN A 16 11.90 6.31 -3.93
CA GLN A 16 12.97 6.18 -2.94
C GLN A 16 12.41 6.02 -1.53
N LEU A 17 11.36 6.76 -1.15
CA LEU A 17 10.65 6.63 0.13
C LEU A 17 10.03 5.24 0.32
N GLN A 18 9.54 4.62 -0.76
CA GLN A 18 9.09 3.23 -0.77
C GLN A 18 10.12 2.25 -0.19
N ARG A 19 11.43 2.54 -0.34
CA ARG A 19 12.47 1.68 0.24
C ARG A 19 12.57 1.78 1.77
N TYR A 20 12.06 2.85 2.35
CA TYR A 20 12.08 3.14 3.78
C TYR A 20 10.73 2.82 4.42
N VAL A 21 9.64 2.99 3.65
CA VAL A 21 8.27 2.73 4.09
C VAL A 21 7.53 1.97 2.98
N PRO A 22 7.72 0.65 2.87
CA PRO A 22 7.07 -0.19 1.85
C PRO A 22 5.54 -0.16 1.93
N GLU A 23 4.98 0.20 3.09
CA GLU A 23 3.54 0.37 3.28
C GLU A 23 2.98 1.59 2.55
N LEU A 24 3.81 2.56 2.18
CA LEU A 24 3.40 3.68 1.33
C LEU A 24 3.09 3.25 -0.11
N VAL A 25 3.47 2.02 -0.47
CA VAL A 25 3.26 1.47 -1.82
C VAL A 25 1.79 1.23 -2.12
N GLN A 26 0.99 0.95 -1.09
CA GLN A 26 -0.46 0.87 -1.25
C GLN A 26 -1.03 2.11 -1.94
N TYR A 27 -0.59 3.31 -1.53
CA TYR A 27 -1.09 4.56 -2.06
C TYR A 27 -0.57 4.85 -3.48
N LEU A 28 0.63 4.38 -3.81
CA LEU A 28 1.17 4.50 -5.18
C LEU A 28 0.44 3.57 -6.16
N HIS A 29 0.11 2.35 -5.73
CA HIS A 29 -0.66 1.39 -6.54
C HIS A 29 -2.13 1.75 -6.64
N GLU A 30 -2.75 2.35 -5.62
CA GLU A 30 -4.12 2.86 -5.73
C GLU A 30 -4.22 3.91 -6.85
N LEU A 31 -3.23 4.78 -7.03
CA LEU A 31 -3.20 5.72 -8.16
C LEU A 31 -2.98 5.04 -9.50
N GLU A 32 -2.09 4.04 -9.55
CA GLU A 32 -1.86 3.25 -10.77
C GLU A 32 -3.12 2.45 -11.15
N ALA A 33 -3.89 1.98 -10.17
CA ALA A 33 -5.16 1.29 -10.37
C ALA A 33 -6.29 2.25 -10.81
N TYR A 34 -6.27 3.52 -10.36
CA TYR A 34 -7.19 4.55 -10.85
C TYR A 34 -6.81 5.07 -12.25
N SER A 35 -5.55 4.94 -12.67
CA SER A 35 -5.11 5.23 -14.04
C SER A 35 -5.12 3.97 -14.92
N SER A 36 -6.30 3.56 -15.38
CA SER A 36 -6.56 2.56 -16.43
C SER A 36 -5.36 1.71 -16.92
N PHE A 37 -5.32 0.45 -16.48
CA PHE A 37 -4.81 -0.74 -17.19
C PHE A 37 -3.79 -0.48 -18.33
N GLU A 38 -2.52 -0.28 -17.96
CA GLU A 38 -1.29 -0.63 -18.71
C GLU A 38 -0.06 -0.16 -17.91
N ALA A 39 0.67 -1.09 -17.28
CA ALA A 39 2.00 -0.78 -16.71
C ALA A 39 3.02 -0.46 -17.83
N PRO A 40 4.12 0.29 -17.63
CA PRO A 40 4.54 1.12 -16.50
C PRO A 40 4.70 2.58 -16.97
N ARG A 41 3.64 3.38 -16.90
CA ARG A 41 3.73 4.83 -17.00
C ARG A 41 2.79 5.42 -15.98
N PHE A 42 3.33 5.85 -14.86
CA PHE A 42 2.63 6.72 -13.92
C PHE A 42 2.02 7.88 -14.73
N THR A 43 0.71 7.89 -14.98
CA THR A 43 -0.01 8.95 -15.71
C THR A 43 -0.78 9.87 -14.76
N ALA A 44 -0.53 9.74 -13.45
CA ALA A 44 -1.12 10.59 -12.43
C ALA A 44 -1.05 12.08 -12.82
N SER A 45 -2.22 12.70 -12.81
CA SER A 45 -2.42 14.14 -12.93
C SER A 45 -1.68 14.87 -11.80
N HIS A 46 -1.50 16.18 -11.96
CA HIS A 46 -0.86 17.00 -10.95
C HIS A 46 -1.59 16.90 -9.59
N LYS A 47 -2.93 16.92 -9.61
CA LYS A 47 -3.77 16.83 -8.41
C LYS A 47 -3.67 15.48 -7.71
N GLU A 48 -3.56 14.40 -8.46
CA GLU A 48 -3.34 13.08 -7.89
C GLU A 48 -1.97 13.02 -7.21
N MET A 49 -0.93 13.57 -7.82
CA MET A 49 0.39 13.64 -7.20
C MET A 49 0.44 14.50 -5.94
N GLU A 50 -0.26 15.63 -5.93
CA GLU A 50 -0.43 16.49 -4.76
C GLU A 50 -1.08 15.70 -3.61
N TRP A 51 -2.23 15.06 -3.87
CA TRP A 51 -2.94 14.27 -2.86
C TRP A 51 -2.04 13.20 -2.23
N VAL A 52 -1.23 12.52 -3.04
CA VAL A 52 -0.36 11.43 -2.60
C VAL A 52 0.78 11.93 -1.74
N LEU A 53 1.43 13.01 -2.16
CA LEU A 53 2.52 13.61 -1.40
C LEU A 53 2.04 14.09 -0.03
N THR A 54 0.88 14.75 0.02
CA THR A 54 0.28 15.21 1.28
C THR A 54 -0.14 14.04 2.16
N HIS A 55 -0.68 12.96 1.59
CA HIS A 55 -1.09 11.79 2.37
C HIS A 55 0.11 11.00 2.90
N VAL A 56 1.12 10.76 2.05
CA VAL A 56 2.41 10.16 2.44
C VAL A 56 3.07 10.96 3.56
N ALA A 57 3.08 12.28 3.43
CA ALA A 57 3.58 13.19 4.46
C ALA A 57 2.86 12.98 5.81
N ARG A 58 1.53 12.93 5.81
CA ARG A 58 0.74 12.68 7.04
C ARG A 58 1.03 11.31 7.65
N GLU A 59 1.17 10.26 6.84
CA GLU A 59 1.51 8.92 7.34
C GLU A 59 2.91 8.89 7.97
N LEU A 60 3.90 9.54 7.33
CA LEU A 60 5.25 9.67 7.87
C LEU A 60 5.25 10.42 9.20
N GLN A 61 4.48 11.51 9.29
CA GLN A 61 4.32 12.29 10.51
C GLN A 61 3.65 11.47 11.63
N GLY A 62 2.51 10.84 11.35
CA GLY A 62 1.75 10.08 12.34
C GLY A 62 2.48 8.85 12.88
N ARG A 63 3.35 8.25 12.06
CA ARG A 63 4.14 7.07 12.43
C ARG A 63 5.54 7.39 12.95
N ASN A 64 5.94 8.66 12.90
CA ASN A 64 7.28 9.12 13.28
C ASN A 64 8.40 8.31 12.60
N VAL A 65 8.26 8.08 11.28
CA VAL A 65 9.21 7.24 10.53
C VAL A 65 10.35 8.09 9.99
N GLY A 66 11.57 7.73 10.38
CA GLY A 66 12.78 8.39 9.90
C GLY A 66 13.19 7.96 8.50
N PHE A 67 13.87 8.87 7.79
CA PHE A 67 14.49 8.58 6.50
C PHE A 67 15.67 9.55 6.23
N PRO A 68 16.56 9.24 5.27
CA PRO A 68 17.77 10.01 5.03
C PRO A 68 17.51 11.47 4.73
N GLN A 69 18.44 12.33 5.15
CA GLN A 69 18.33 13.77 5.02
C GLN A 69 18.10 14.24 3.57
N ASN A 70 18.69 13.55 2.58
CA ASN A 70 18.49 13.87 1.17
C ASN A 70 17.03 13.63 0.72
N LEU A 71 16.36 12.63 1.29
CA LEU A 71 14.94 12.37 1.03
C LEU A 71 14.03 13.32 1.80
N ARG A 72 14.38 13.68 3.03
CA ARG A 72 13.68 14.73 3.79
C ARG A 72 13.68 16.05 3.05
N ARG A 73 14.85 16.48 2.54
CA ARG A 73 14.96 17.67 1.71
C ARG A 73 14.13 17.56 0.42
N ALA A 74 14.20 16.43 -0.28
CA ALA A 74 13.45 16.25 -1.52
C ALA A 74 11.92 16.29 -1.30
N LEU A 75 11.43 15.67 -0.22
CA LEU A 75 10.02 15.71 0.16
C LEU A 75 9.59 17.11 0.61
N ARG A 76 10.41 17.80 1.42
CA ARG A 76 10.14 19.20 1.81
C ARG A 76 9.96 20.08 0.60
N GLU A 77 10.91 20.06 -0.34
CA GLU A 77 10.85 20.91 -1.53
C GLU A 77 9.59 20.62 -2.37
N LEU A 78 9.08 19.38 -2.36
CA LEU A 78 7.83 19.02 -3.04
C LEU A 78 6.60 19.54 -2.30
N LEU A 79 6.57 19.45 -0.97
CA LEU A 79 5.46 19.94 -0.14
C LEU A 79 5.40 21.48 -0.13
N GLU A 80 6.55 22.15 -0.08
CA GLU A 80 6.64 23.61 -0.18
C GLU A 80 6.15 24.12 -1.54
N ASP A 81 6.48 23.41 -2.63
CA ASP A 81 5.95 23.71 -3.97
C ASP A 81 4.41 23.54 -4.05
N LEU A 82 3.81 22.75 -3.15
CA LEU A 82 2.36 22.58 -2.99
C LEU A 82 1.75 23.58 -1.97
N GLY A 83 2.57 24.39 -1.29
CA GLY A 83 2.12 25.30 -0.23
C GLY A 83 1.83 24.64 1.12
N GLU A 84 2.29 23.41 1.33
CA GLU A 84 2.13 22.66 2.59
C GLU A 84 3.26 22.98 3.58
N ASP A 85 2.95 23.03 4.88
CA ASP A 85 3.96 23.16 5.93
C ASP A 85 4.71 21.84 6.14
N ALA A 86 6.02 21.87 5.93
CA ALA A 86 6.91 20.73 5.98
C ALA A 86 8.05 20.90 7.02
N ALA A 87 7.90 21.83 7.97
CA ALA A 87 8.90 22.07 9.03
C ALA A 87 9.09 20.84 9.93
N TRP A 88 8.00 20.11 10.22
CA TRP A 88 8.00 18.89 11.04
C TRP A 88 8.87 17.75 10.48
N LEU A 89 9.28 17.81 9.20
CA LEU A 89 10.22 16.85 8.63
C LEU A 89 11.60 16.90 9.30
N GLU A 90 12.02 18.04 9.86
CA GLU A 90 13.27 18.13 10.63
C GLU A 90 13.22 17.34 11.94
N ASP A 91 12.03 17.23 12.53
CA ASP A 91 11.84 16.56 13.82
C ASP A 91 11.79 15.03 13.69
N LEU A 92 11.64 14.52 12.46
CA LEU A 92 11.71 13.08 12.21
C LEU A 92 13.13 12.55 12.46
N PRO A 93 13.28 11.34 13.03
CA PRO A 93 14.60 10.75 13.22
C PRO A 93 15.32 10.53 11.88
N GLU A 94 16.65 10.51 11.88
CA GLU A 94 17.37 9.96 10.74
C GLU A 94 17.08 8.47 10.64
N GLY A 95 16.50 8.06 9.51
CA GLY A 95 16.28 6.65 9.22
C GLY A 95 17.39 6.13 8.32
N GLU A 96 18.08 5.09 8.75
CA GLU A 96 18.68 4.16 7.80
C GLU A 96 17.57 3.49 6.96
N PRO A 97 17.84 2.99 5.74
CA PRO A 97 16.88 2.16 5.01
C PRO A 97 16.36 1.13 5.99
N GLY A 98 15.07 1.25 6.32
CA GLY A 98 14.51 0.55 7.45
C GLY A 98 14.92 -0.90 7.33
N THR A 99 15.54 -1.43 8.39
CA THR A 99 15.39 -2.86 8.65
C THR A 99 13.89 -3.04 8.67
N ILE A 100 13.33 -3.60 7.58
CA ILE A 100 11.89 -3.76 7.42
C ILE A 100 11.41 -4.30 8.75
N SER A 101 10.56 -3.55 9.45
CA SER A 101 10.27 -3.87 10.84
C SER A 101 9.81 -5.33 10.89
N ALA A 102 10.16 -6.07 11.95
CA ALA A 102 9.77 -7.48 12.03
C ALA A 102 8.27 -7.67 11.76
N ARG A 103 7.46 -6.69 12.21
CA ARG A 103 6.03 -6.56 11.94
C ARG A 103 5.70 -6.34 10.46
N THR A 104 6.41 -5.46 9.76
CA THR A 104 6.25 -5.22 8.32
C THR A 104 6.60 -6.47 7.51
N LEU A 105 7.69 -7.17 7.85
CA LEU A 105 8.05 -8.46 7.22
C LEU A 105 7.03 -9.56 7.52
N GLU A 106 6.45 -9.54 8.71
CA GLU A 106 5.39 -10.47 9.09
C GLU A 106 4.12 -10.20 8.26
N ILE A 107 3.67 -8.94 8.16
CA ILE A 107 2.51 -8.57 7.32
C ILE A 107 2.73 -8.94 5.86
N ALA A 108 3.92 -8.66 5.32
CA ALA A 108 4.27 -9.03 3.94
C ALA A 108 4.15 -10.54 3.73
N ARG A 109 4.74 -11.33 4.64
CA ARG A 109 4.72 -12.80 4.57
C ARG A 109 3.31 -13.35 4.74
N SER A 110 2.56 -12.85 5.72
CA SER A 110 1.18 -13.28 5.99
C SER A 110 0.25 -12.95 4.83
N THR A 111 0.34 -11.75 4.25
CA THR A 111 -0.49 -11.36 3.10
C THR A 111 -0.18 -12.22 1.89
N SER A 112 1.10 -12.36 1.53
CA SER A 112 1.49 -13.17 0.37
C SER A 112 1.10 -14.63 0.54
N ALA A 113 1.30 -15.22 1.73
CA ALA A 113 0.90 -16.59 2.01
C ALA A 113 -0.62 -16.80 1.89
N VAL A 114 -1.42 -15.85 2.37
CA VAL A 114 -2.88 -15.90 2.25
C VAL A 114 -3.30 -15.77 0.78
N VAL A 115 -2.78 -14.80 0.03
CA VAL A 115 -3.10 -14.64 -1.40
C VAL A 115 -2.71 -15.90 -2.19
N GLU A 116 -1.54 -16.45 -1.94
CA GLU A 116 -1.06 -17.68 -2.57
C GLU A 116 -1.98 -18.88 -2.24
N HIS A 117 -2.40 -19.02 -0.99
CA HIS A 117 -3.31 -20.09 -0.53
C HIS A 117 -4.67 -20.07 -1.25
N PHE A 118 -5.16 -18.88 -1.61
CA PHE A 118 -6.42 -18.75 -2.36
C PHE A 118 -6.23 -18.73 -3.89
N SER A 119 -5.00 -18.52 -4.38
CA SER A 119 -4.70 -18.31 -5.80
C SER A 119 -5.32 -19.35 -6.73
N ALA A 120 -5.26 -20.63 -6.37
CA ALA A 120 -5.79 -21.74 -7.17
C ALA A 120 -7.31 -21.70 -7.35
N ARG A 121 -8.05 -21.09 -6.42
CA ARG A 121 -9.51 -20.93 -6.44
C ARG A 121 -9.99 -19.65 -7.13
N LEU A 122 -9.06 -18.74 -7.43
CA LEU A 122 -9.36 -17.47 -8.09
C LEU A 122 -9.26 -17.59 -9.61
N ASP A 123 -10.10 -16.81 -10.30
CA ASP A 123 -9.96 -16.57 -11.73
C ASP A 123 -8.55 -15.99 -12.03
N PRO A 124 -7.96 -16.28 -13.20
CA PRO A 124 -6.61 -15.84 -13.55
C PRO A 124 -6.39 -14.33 -13.38
N THR A 125 -7.37 -13.51 -13.77
CA THR A 125 -7.30 -12.05 -13.64
C THR A 125 -7.17 -11.60 -12.19
N TRP A 126 -7.98 -12.16 -11.28
CA TRP A 126 -7.93 -11.79 -9.86
C TRP A 126 -6.67 -12.31 -9.18
N ARG A 127 -6.19 -13.50 -9.60
CA ARG A 127 -4.92 -14.04 -9.12
C ARG A 127 -3.77 -13.09 -9.44
N GLU A 128 -3.68 -12.62 -10.68
CA GLU A 128 -2.63 -11.69 -11.13
C GLU A 128 -2.67 -10.39 -10.32
N ILE A 129 -3.84 -9.74 -10.28
CA ILE A 129 -4.04 -8.48 -9.55
C ILE A 129 -3.60 -8.58 -8.07
N LEU A 130 -4.05 -9.62 -7.37
CA LEU A 130 -3.76 -9.75 -5.94
C LEU A 130 -2.31 -10.14 -5.67
N THR A 131 -1.69 -10.92 -6.56
CA THR A 131 -0.28 -11.29 -6.46
C THR A 131 0.61 -10.08 -6.69
N GLU A 132 0.32 -9.28 -7.72
CA GLU A 132 1.05 -8.05 -8.02
C GLU A 132 0.91 -7.04 -6.88
N ALA A 133 -0.32 -6.83 -6.37
CA ALA A 133 -0.55 -5.96 -5.22
C ALA A 133 0.20 -6.40 -3.96
N SER A 134 0.23 -7.71 -3.66
CA SER A 134 0.96 -8.24 -2.50
C SER A 134 2.47 -8.04 -2.65
N ASN A 135 3.03 -8.34 -3.83
CA ASN A 135 4.45 -8.18 -4.13
C ASN A 135 4.88 -6.72 -4.15
N ALA A 136 3.98 -5.82 -4.54
CA ALA A 136 4.19 -4.40 -4.49
C ALA A 136 4.30 -3.85 -3.05
N GLY A 137 3.65 -4.47 -2.07
CA GLY A 137 3.52 -3.90 -0.73
C GLY A 137 2.13 -3.31 -0.44
N SER A 138 1.20 -3.45 -1.39
CA SER A 138 -0.20 -3.02 -1.28
C SER A 138 -1.04 -4.04 -0.49
N TRP A 139 -0.56 -4.44 0.69
CA TRP A 139 -1.08 -5.59 1.44
C TRP A 139 -2.52 -5.41 1.92
N ARG A 140 -2.88 -4.21 2.33
CA ARG A 140 -4.25 -3.87 2.72
C ARG A 140 -5.20 -4.06 1.54
N PHE A 141 -4.90 -3.45 0.39
CA PHE A 141 -5.67 -3.65 -0.84
C PHE A 141 -5.77 -5.13 -1.22
N ALA A 142 -4.64 -5.86 -1.23
CA ALA A 142 -4.62 -7.27 -1.56
C ALA A 142 -5.51 -8.10 -0.60
N ALA A 143 -5.48 -7.82 0.70
CA ALA A 143 -6.29 -8.52 1.69
C ALA A 143 -7.79 -8.17 1.59
N THR A 144 -8.14 -6.89 1.43
CA THR A 144 -9.54 -6.44 1.33
C THR A 144 -10.19 -6.91 0.03
N GLU A 145 -9.48 -6.80 -1.09
CA GLU A 145 -9.99 -7.27 -2.39
C GLU A 145 -10.09 -8.78 -2.45
N LEU A 146 -9.16 -9.51 -1.83
CA LEU A 146 -9.31 -10.96 -1.68
C LEU A 146 -10.63 -11.31 -0.98
N VAL A 147 -10.93 -10.68 0.16
CA VAL A 147 -12.19 -10.93 0.89
C VAL A 147 -13.41 -10.56 0.04
N ALA A 148 -13.36 -9.41 -0.66
CA ALA A 148 -14.44 -8.98 -1.54
C ALA A 148 -14.69 -9.97 -2.69
N VAL A 149 -13.63 -10.44 -3.35
CA VAL A 149 -13.70 -11.41 -4.44
C VAL A 149 -14.24 -12.75 -3.94
N LEU A 150 -13.76 -13.25 -2.80
CA LEU A 150 -14.26 -14.49 -2.21
C LEU A 150 -15.78 -14.40 -1.92
N ALA A 151 -16.25 -13.27 -1.38
CA ALA A 151 -17.66 -13.03 -1.13
C ALA A 151 -18.48 -12.93 -2.42
N LEU A 152 -18.04 -12.10 -3.37
CA LEU A 152 -18.75 -11.84 -4.63
C LEU A 152 -18.88 -13.10 -5.49
N ARG A 153 -17.79 -13.88 -5.57
CA ARG A 153 -17.73 -15.12 -6.34
C ARG A 153 -18.27 -16.33 -5.57
N LYS A 154 -18.70 -16.14 -4.32
CA LYS A 154 -19.19 -17.19 -3.43
C LYS A 154 -18.21 -18.37 -3.33
N ILE A 155 -16.92 -18.08 -3.31
CA ILE A 155 -15.88 -19.09 -3.13
C ILE A 155 -15.97 -19.58 -1.69
N SER A 156 -16.09 -20.90 -1.53
CA SER A 156 -16.17 -21.50 -0.22
C SER A 156 -14.84 -21.37 0.53
N VAL A 157 -14.95 -21.01 1.80
CA VAL A 157 -13.82 -20.95 2.73
C VAL A 157 -14.05 -21.91 3.88
N THR A 158 -12.99 -22.47 4.44
CA THR A 158 -13.08 -23.22 5.70
C THR A 158 -13.17 -22.25 6.90
N SER A 159 -13.55 -22.76 8.07
CA SER A 159 -13.53 -21.97 9.30
C SER A 159 -12.13 -21.46 9.63
N SER A 160 -11.09 -22.28 9.43
CA SER A 160 -9.70 -21.87 9.65
C SER A 160 -9.27 -20.76 8.71
N GLU A 161 -9.59 -20.89 7.42
CA GLU A 161 -9.30 -19.88 6.40
C GLU A 161 -9.96 -18.54 6.72
N ARG A 162 -11.20 -18.58 7.20
CA ARG A 162 -11.92 -17.40 7.65
C ARG A 162 -11.22 -16.73 8.84
N ASP A 163 -10.74 -17.52 9.81
CA ASP A 163 -10.03 -17.00 10.97
C ASP A 163 -8.68 -16.38 10.60
N ASP A 164 -7.98 -16.95 9.62
CA ASP A 164 -6.71 -16.41 9.13
C ASP A 164 -6.91 -15.09 8.36
N LEU A 165 -7.97 -15.01 7.54
CA LEU A 165 -8.38 -13.74 6.92
C LEU A 165 -8.73 -12.68 7.99
N ARG A 166 -9.40 -13.08 9.08
CA ARG A 166 -9.77 -12.16 10.16
C ARG A 166 -8.55 -11.62 10.89
N LYS A 167 -7.60 -12.49 11.24
CA LYS A 167 -6.33 -12.08 11.85
C LYS A 167 -5.58 -11.12 10.93
N LEU A 168 -5.51 -11.41 9.63
CA LEU A 168 -4.83 -10.55 8.66
C LEU A 168 -5.44 -9.14 8.62
N LEU A 169 -6.78 -9.03 8.50
CA LEU A 169 -7.45 -7.73 8.50
C LEU A 169 -7.25 -6.97 9.82
N VAL A 170 -7.31 -7.65 10.98
CA VAL A 170 -7.04 -7.02 12.27
C VAL A 170 -5.62 -6.43 12.33
N VAL A 171 -4.61 -7.16 11.86
CA VAL A 171 -3.23 -6.68 11.85
C VAL A 171 -3.05 -5.47 10.94
N LEU A 172 -3.80 -5.44 9.83
CA LEU A 172 -3.82 -4.33 8.85
C LEU A 172 -4.68 -3.14 9.30
N GLY A 173 -5.41 -3.27 10.41
CA GLY A 173 -6.34 -2.26 10.92
C GLY A 173 -7.63 -2.14 10.10
N GLU A 174 -7.99 -3.19 9.36
CA GLU A 174 -9.14 -3.20 8.46
C GLU A 174 -10.43 -3.70 9.14
N PRO A 175 -11.60 -3.21 8.70
CA PRO A 175 -12.88 -3.70 9.19
C PRO A 175 -13.08 -5.19 8.85
N THR A 176 -13.55 -5.96 9.83
CA THR A 176 -13.71 -7.42 9.68
C THR A 176 -15.13 -7.86 9.34
N GLU A 177 -16.11 -6.96 9.26
CA GLU A 177 -17.53 -7.35 9.11
C GLU A 177 -17.80 -8.09 7.79
N ASN A 178 -16.99 -7.82 6.76
CA ASN A 178 -17.12 -8.49 5.47
C ASN A 178 -16.72 -9.97 5.49
N ILE A 179 -15.94 -10.40 6.49
CA ILE A 179 -15.53 -11.81 6.64
C ILE A 179 -16.70 -12.70 7.05
N ASP A 180 -17.63 -12.17 7.85
CA ASP A 180 -18.79 -12.93 8.32
C ASP A 180 -19.76 -13.26 7.18
N ARG A 181 -19.67 -12.54 6.06
CA ARG A 181 -20.46 -12.75 4.85
C ARG A 181 -19.91 -13.86 3.94
N LEU A 182 -18.72 -14.38 4.21
CA LEU A 182 -18.11 -15.44 3.40
C LEU A 182 -18.89 -16.76 3.52
N VAL A 183 -18.95 -17.55 2.47
CA VAL A 183 -19.60 -18.87 2.51
C VAL A 183 -18.66 -19.86 3.21
N VAL A 184 -19.07 -20.42 4.35
CA VAL A 184 -18.30 -21.48 5.02
C VAL A 184 -18.67 -22.83 4.43
N ALA A 185 -17.66 -23.58 3.99
CA ALA A 185 -17.85 -25.00 3.75
C ALA A 185 -18.11 -25.70 5.09
N THR A 186 -19.33 -26.20 5.29
CA THR A 186 -19.59 -27.17 6.37
C THR A 186 -18.78 -28.42 6.08
N SER A 187 -17.80 -28.68 6.93
CA SER A 187 -16.97 -29.89 6.92
C SER A 187 -17.80 -31.14 7.19
#